data_AF-F2Z8V1-F1
#
_entry.id   AF-F2Z8V1-F1
#
_cell.length_a   1.000
_cell.length_b   1.000
_cell.length_c   1.000
_cell.angle_alpha   90.00
_cell.angle_beta   90.00
_cell.angle_gamma   90.00
#
_symmetry.space_group_name_H-M   'P 1'
#
loop_
_entity.id
_entity.type
_entity.pdbx_description
1 polymer ?
#
loop_
_entity_poly.entity_id
_entity_poly.type
_entity_poly.pdbx_seq_one_letter_code
_entity_poly.pdbx_strand_id
1 'polypeptide(L)'
;MSTRSRVQTADAPQPARSAPSANPSRASRCTEALRDIAEDCTVVSEDLLAGAYSGTTPNTDILQRLISLRDLVEEAIGVVVVRHRAQAQPLKELVPIAGISEDRLRKKYEPTSVDRSLTTRSRPEPATFHPGTATAGTPTLRRPGQRLAAALSRMQRGSGLRQWELAEKMGVHESYVSRMLSGERFVSWKYVKIICEMCGQDPGRMKPLWEAAAGGQRSDTDDPGEYLRTYLQGLHYAHGSPTPETILDTTHHVITAEDIDRALHGPGIPEWHVIERLTLALQSLTTITRPLWRRAQTAAEHSTTS
;
A
#
# COMPACT_ATOMS: atom_id res chain seq x y z
N MET A 1 -73.87 28.81 26.84
CA MET A 1 -72.67 29.54 27.29
C MET A 1 -72.16 28.92 28.58
N SER A 2 -71.07 28.17 28.54
CA SER A 2 -70.21 27.94 29.69
C SER A 2 -68.88 27.35 29.20
N THR A 3 -67.85 28.18 29.26
CA THR A 3 -66.48 27.92 28.84
C THR A 3 -65.78 27.04 29.87
N ARG A 4 -65.32 25.84 29.48
CA ARG A 4 -64.34 25.08 30.25
C ARG A 4 -62.98 25.18 29.58
N SER A 5 -62.13 26.00 30.20
CA SER A 5 -60.70 26.13 29.91
C SER A 5 -60.00 24.78 30.02
N ARG A 6 -59.37 24.36 28.92
CA ARG A 6 -58.43 23.24 28.88
C ARG A 6 -57.08 23.76 29.35
N VAL A 7 -56.71 23.39 30.57
CA VAL A 7 -55.36 23.63 31.12
C VAL A 7 -54.36 22.84 30.28
N GLN A 8 -53.44 23.56 29.64
CA GLN A 8 -52.24 23.06 28.99
C GLN A 8 -51.32 22.49 30.07
N THR A 9 -51.21 21.17 30.13
CA THR A 9 -50.19 20.52 30.93
C THR A 9 -48.85 20.72 30.25
N ALA A 10 -47.98 21.46 30.94
CA ALA A 10 -46.64 21.81 30.50
C ALA A 10 -45.81 20.57 30.16
N ASP A 11 -45.10 20.69 29.04
CA ASP A 11 -44.13 19.75 28.51
C ASP A 11 -43.03 19.51 29.56
N ALA A 12 -42.97 18.30 30.11
CA ALA A 12 -41.93 17.93 31.06
C ALA A 12 -40.59 17.86 30.30
N PRO A 13 -39.50 18.48 30.80
CA PRO A 13 -38.22 18.46 30.11
C PRO A 13 -37.73 17.02 30.00
N GLN A 14 -37.67 16.54 28.77
CA GLN A 14 -37.12 15.25 28.40
C GLN A 14 -35.68 15.18 28.93
N PRO A 15 -35.32 14.20 29.77
CA PRO A 15 -33.99 14.15 30.38
C PRO A 15 -32.94 14.11 29.28
N ALA A 16 -31.93 14.99 29.40
CA ALA A 16 -30.78 15.02 28.52
C ALA A 16 -30.22 13.61 28.41
N ARG A 17 -30.35 13.00 27.22
CA ARG A 17 -29.78 11.69 26.93
C ARG A 17 -28.31 11.74 27.30
N SER A 18 -27.93 10.95 28.30
CA SER A 18 -26.57 10.86 28.81
C SER A 18 -25.60 10.76 27.64
N ALA A 19 -24.64 11.68 27.58
CA ALA A 19 -23.58 11.62 26.58
C ALA A 19 -22.97 10.21 26.63
N PRO A 20 -22.83 9.51 25.49
CA PRO A 20 -22.28 8.17 25.48
C PRO A 20 -20.88 8.23 26.09
N SER A 21 -20.67 7.51 27.20
CA SER A 21 -19.38 7.42 27.87
C SER A 21 -18.34 6.91 26.87
N ALA A 22 -17.21 7.61 26.77
CA ALA A 22 -16.10 7.20 25.92
C ALA A 22 -15.68 5.76 26.26
N ASN A 23 -15.46 4.95 25.22
CA ASN A 23 -14.94 3.60 25.33
C ASN A 23 -13.59 3.52 24.60
N PRO A 24 -12.47 3.84 25.28
CA PRO A 24 -11.15 3.90 24.66
C PRO A 24 -10.71 2.54 24.10
N SER A 25 -11.06 1.43 24.76
CA SER A 25 -10.71 0.08 24.29
C SER A 25 -11.34 -0.24 22.92
N ARG A 26 -12.62 0.12 22.73
CA ARG A 26 -13.30 -0.04 21.44
C ARG A 26 -12.72 0.89 20.38
N ALA A 27 -12.42 2.14 20.74
CA ALA A 27 -11.80 3.09 19.81
C ALA A 27 -10.44 2.58 19.29
N SER A 28 -9.61 1.97 20.15
CA SER A 28 -8.35 1.34 19.74
C SER A 28 -8.57 0.15 18.80
N ARG A 29 -9.47 -0.78 19.13
CA ARG A 29 -9.80 -1.92 18.25
C ARG A 29 -10.32 -1.46 16.88
N CYS A 30 -11.20 -0.46 16.85
CA CYS A 30 -11.67 0.11 15.59
C CYS A 30 -10.54 0.80 14.80
N THR A 31 -9.54 1.37 15.47
CA THR A 31 -8.37 1.96 14.79
C THR A 31 -7.52 0.88 14.12
N GLU A 32 -7.32 -0.25 14.78
CA GLU A 32 -6.62 -1.41 14.20
C GLU A 32 -7.41 -2.02 13.04
N ALA A 33 -8.70 -2.26 13.24
CA ALA A 33 -9.59 -2.78 12.21
C ALA A 33 -9.64 -1.88 10.96
N LEU A 34 -9.67 -0.55 11.14
CA LEU A 34 -9.64 0.38 10.01
C LEU A 34 -8.35 0.27 9.19
N ARG A 35 -7.20 0.03 9.83
CA ARG A 35 -5.94 -0.22 9.13
C ARG A 35 -6.01 -1.53 8.36
N ASP A 36 -6.49 -2.60 8.99
CA ASP A 36 -6.64 -3.92 8.35
C ASP A 36 -7.58 -3.85 7.13
N ILE A 37 -8.69 -3.13 7.23
CA ILE A 37 -9.63 -2.95 6.11
C ILE A 37 -9.01 -2.11 4.97
N ALA A 38 -8.27 -1.04 5.30
CA ALA A 38 -7.59 -0.23 4.29
C ALA A 38 -6.51 -1.02 3.53
N GLU A 39 -5.78 -1.90 4.22
CA GLU A 39 -4.85 -2.84 3.60
C GLU A 39 -5.58 -3.80 2.64
N ASP A 40 -6.70 -4.36 3.09
CA ASP A 40 -7.47 -5.31 2.29
C ASP A 40 -8.12 -4.64 1.06
N CYS A 41 -8.54 -3.37 1.17
CA CYS A 41 -8.95 -2.56 0.02
C CYS A 41 -7.82 -2.43 -1.02
N THR A 42 -6.58 -2.27 -0.55
CA THR A 42 -5.41 -2.18 -1.43
C THR A 42 -5.19 -3.50 -2.17
N VAL A 43 -5.25 -4.63 -1.47
CA VAL A 43 -5.12 -5.97 -2.07
C VAL A 43 -6.14 -6.18 -3.17
N VAL A 44 -7.43 -5.92 -2.90
CA VAL A 44 -8.51 -6.13 -3.88
C VAL A 44 -8.41 -5.15 -5.06
N SER A 45 -8.04 -3.89 -4.80
CA SER A 45 -7.86 -2.88 -5.85
C SER A 45 -6.70 -3.22 -6.78
N GLU A 46 -5.60 -3.75 -6.24
CA GLU A 46 -4.44 -4.19 -7.03
C GLU A 46 -4.78 -5.41 -7.90
N ASP A 47 -5.49 -6.39 -7.35
CA ASP A 47 -5.93 -7.55 -8.13
C ASP A 47 -6.91 -7.13 -9.23
N LEU A 48 -7.84 -6.22 -8.94
CA LEU A 48 -8.73 -5.64 -9.94
C LEU A 48 -7.94 -4.99 -11.08
N LEU A 49 -6.95 -4.16 -10.73
CA LEU A 49 -6.08 -3.47 -11.69
C LEU A 49 -5.31 -4.47 -12.58
N ALA A 50 -4.71 -5.50 -11.97
CA ALA A 50 -3.98 -6.54 -12.70
C ALA A 50 -4.89 -7.31 -13.68
N GLY A 51 -6.11 -7.65 -13.25
CA GLY A 51 -7.09 -8.31 -14.11
C GLY A 51 -7.52 -7.45 -15.29
N ALA A 52 -7.75 -6.15 -15.06
CA ALA A 52 -8.10 -5.20 -16.10
C ALA A 52 -6.98 -5.01 -17.13
N TYR A 53 -5.71 -5.03 -16.72
CA TYR A 53 -4.57 -4.91 -17.63
C TYR A 53 -4.22 -6.19 -18.39
N SER A 54 -4.52 -7.38 -17.83
CA SER A 54 -4.21 -8.66 -18.46
C SER A 54 -5.01 -8.90 -19.75
N GLY A 55 -6.18 -8.26 -19.92
CA GLY A 55 -7.05 -8.40 -21.10
C GLY A 55 -7.68 -9.78 -21.27
N THR A 56 -7.27 -10.78 -20.48
CA THR A 56 -7.75 -12.17 -20.51
C THR A 56 -8.59 -12.56 -19.30
N THR A 57 -8.71 -11.67 -18.31
CA THR A 57 -9.51 -11.92 -17.10
C THR A 57 -11.00 -11.85 -17.43
N PRO A 58 -11.80 -12.88 -17.09
CA PRO A 58 -13.26 -12.86 -17.29
C PRO A 58 -13.93 -11.68 -16.58
N ASN A 59 -14.96 -11.09 -17.21
CA ASN A 59 -15.73 -9.99 -16.63
C ASN A 59 -16.40 -10.36 -15.29
N THR A 60 -16.72 -11.63 -15.09
CA THR A 60 -17.25 -12.15 -13.81
C THR A 60 -16.27 -11.94 -12.67
N ASP A 61 -14.97 -12.15 -12.91
CA ASP A 61 -13.94 -12.02 -11.89
C ASP A 61 -13.64 -10.54 -11.59
N ILE A 62 -13.68 -9.69 -12.62
CA ILE A 62 -13.60 -8.23 -12.48
C ILE A 62 -14.77 -7.72 -11.63
N LEU A 63 -16.00 -8.15 -11.92
CA LEU A 63 -17.19 -7.76 -11.15
C LEU A 63 -17.11 -8.25 -9.69
N GLN A 64 -16.65 -9.49 -9.48
CA GLN A 64 -16.46 -10.03 -8.13
C GLN A 64 -15.48 -9.18 -7.31
N ARG A 65 -14.35 -8.76 -7.90
CA ARG A 65 -13.37 -7.87 -7.25
C ARG A 65 -13.95 -6.49 -6.93
N LEU A 66 -14.73 -5.91 -7.85
CA LEU A 66 -15.44 -4.65 -7.60
C LEU A 66 -16.43 -4.76 -6.43
N ILE A 67 -17.18 -5.86 -6.35
CA ILE A 67 -18.10 -6.13 -5.23
C ILE A 67 -17.33 -6.25 -3.93
N SER A 68 -16.24 -7.03 -3.89
CA SER A 68 -15.39 -7.17 -2.70
C SER A 68 -14.83 -5.82 -2.24
N LEU A 69 -14.38 -4.96 -3.16
CA LEU A 69 -13.89 -3.62 -2.83
C LEU A 69 -14.99 -2.74 -2.22
N ARG A 70 -16.19 -2.74 -2.82
CA ARG A 70 -17.35 -2.01 -2.29
C ARG A 70 -17.68 -2.46 -0.86
N ASP A 71 -17.70 -3.77 -0.63
CA ASP A 71 -18.09 -4.34 0.65
C ASP A 71 -17.04 -4.01 1.74
N LEU A 72 -15.74 -4.00 1.40
CA LEU A 72 -14.67 -3.53 2.29
C LEU A 72 -14.78 -2.04 2.63
N VAL A 73 -15.10 -1.19 1.65
CA VAL A 73 -15.32 0.25 1.89
C VAL A 73 -16.52 0.46 2.81
N GLU A 74 -17.61 -0.28 2.62
CA GLU A 74 -18.79 -0.23 3.49
C GLU A 74 -18.46 -0.68 4.93
N GLU A 75 -17.65 -1.73 5.09
CA GLU A 75 -17.13 -2.17 6.38
C GLU A 75 -16.30 -1.07 7.07
N ALA A 76 -15.38 -0.43 6.33
CA ALA A 76 -14.55 0.67 6.83
C ALA A 76 -15.41 1.85 7.33
N ILE A 77 -16.47 2.22 6.60
CA ILE A 77 -17.40 3.27 7.01
C ILE A 77 -18.05 2.90 8.36
N GLY A 78 -18.51 1.66 8.52
CA GLY A 78 -19.08 1.19 9.78
C GLY A 78 -18.11 1.29 10.95
N VAL A 79 -16.85 0.90 10.74
CA VAL A 79 -15.78 1.00 11.75
C VAL A 79 -15.51 2.46 12.14
N VAL A 80 -15.44 3.38 11.17
CA VAL A 80 -15.24 4.81 11.43
C VAL A 80 -16.39 5.39 12.27
N VAL A 81 -17.63 5.07 11.93
CA VAL A 81 -18.81 5.53 12.67
C VAL A 81 -18.81 5.01 14.11
N VAL A 82 -18.46 3.74 14.32
CA VAL A 82 -18.38 3.15 15.67
C VAL A 82 -17.22 3.72 16.47
N ARG A 83 -16.06 3.97 15.84
CA ARG A 83 -14.91 4.63 16.47
C ARG A 83 -15.25 6.03 16.94
N HIS A 84 -15.88 6.85 16.08
CA HIS A 84 -16.33 8.22 16.40
C HIS A 84 -17.22 8.26 17.63
N ARG A 85 -18.19 7.32 17.71
CA ARG A 85 -19.06 7.15 18.88
C ARG A 85 -18.31 6.70 20.13
N ALA A 86 -17.35 5.78 19.99
CA ALA A 86 -16.53 5.30 21.10
C ALA A 86 -15.61 6.40 21.65
N GLN A 87 -15.30 7.43 20.86
CA GLN A 87 -14.57 8.62 21.28
C GLN A 87 -15.49 9.71 21.87
N ALA A 88 -16.78 9.40 22.10
CA ALA A 88 -17.81 10.33 22.55
C ALA A 88 -18.03 11.54 21.61
N GLN A 89 -17.64 11.42 20.33
CA GLN A 89 -17.85 12.47 19.34
C GLN A 89 -19.27 12.38 18.75
N PRO A 90 -19.93 13.52 18.46
CA PRO A 90 -21.31 13.53 18.02
C PRO A 90 -21.42 13.14 16.53
N LEU A 91 -22.37 12.24 16.23
CA LEU A 91 -22.58 11.71 14.87
C LEU A 91 -23.00 12.77 13.84
N LYS A 92 -23.55 13.92 14.29
CA LYS A 92 -23.90 15.05 13.42
C LYS A 92 -22.72 15.55 12.58
N GLU A 93 -21.49 15.34 13.03
CA GLU A 93 -20.26 15.70 12.29
C GLU A 93 -20.04 14.80 11.05
N LEU A 94 -20.55 13.56 11.06
CA LEU A 94 -20.39 12.62 9.95
C LEU A 94 -21.53 12.71 8.92
N VAL A 95 -22.69 13.29 9.29
CA VAL A 95 -23.88 13.40 8.43
C VAL A 95 -23.58 14.08 7.08
N PRO A 96 -22.87 15.23 7.02
CA PRO A 96 -22.58 15.90 5.74
C PRO A 96 -21.71 15.04 4.81
N ILE A 97 -20.83 14.23 5.37
CA ILE A 97 -19.88 13.39 4.63
C ILE A 97 -20.57 12.11 4.13
N ALA A 98 -21.34 11.46 5.01
CA ALA A 98 -22.01 10.21 4.70
C ALA A 98 -23.27 10.38 3.83
N GLY A 99 -23.80 11.60 3.71
CA GLY A 99 -25.00 11.89 2.91
C GLY A 99 -26.29 11.24 3.44
N ILE A 100 -26.30 10.80 4.71
CA ILE A 100 -27.44 10.15 5.36
C ILE A 100 -27.71 10.73 6.74
N SER A 101 -28.96 10.66 7.20
CA SER A 101 -29.37 11.22 8.49
C SER A 101 -28.67 10.56 9.68
N GLU A 102 -28.57 11.28 10.79
CA GLU A 102 -27.95 10.77 12.03
C GLU A 102 -28.62 9.48 12.52
N ASP A 103 -29.95 9.41 12.43
CA ASP A 103 -30.70 8.23 12.84
C ASP A 103 -30.39 7.02 11.94
N ARG A 104 -30.23 7.26 10.63
CA ARG A 104 -29.83 6.22 9.68
C ARG A 104 -28.41 5.74 9.92
N LEU A 105 -27.46 6.63 10.23
CA LEU A 105 -26.10 6.25 10.65
C LEU A 105 -26.12 5.37 11.90
N ARG A 106 -26.92 5.75 12.90
CA ARG A 106 -27.03 5.02 14.16
C ARG A 106 -27.61 3.62 13.96
N LYS A 107 -28.64 3.50 13.12
CA LYS A 107 -29.33 2.23 12.84
C LYS A 107 -28.52 1.31 11.91
N LYS A 108 -27.87 1.88 10.89
CA LYS A 108 -27.07 1.12 9.91
C LYS A 108 -25.77 0.59 10.52
N TYR A 109 -25.10 1.38 11.35
CA TYR A 109 -23.82 1.04 11.96
C TYR A 109 -23.96 0.91 13.48
N GLU A 110 -24.73 -0.12 13.89
CA GLU A 110 -24.91 -0.46 15.29
C GLU A 110 -23.61 -1.11 15.85
N PRO A 111 -23.09 -0.70 17.03
CA PRO A 111 -21.78 -1.13 17.51
C PRO A 111 -21.64 -2.64 17.68
N THR A 112 -22.66 -3.34 18.18
CA THR A 112 -22.58 -4.81 18.34
C THR A 112 -22.59 -5.55 17.01
N SER A 113 -23.31 -5.02 16.00
CA SER A 113 -23.28 -5.55 14.65
C SER A 113 -21.92 -5.38 14.00
N VAL A 114 -21.29 -4.20 14.14
CA VAL A 114 -19.94 -3.96 13.61
C VAL A 114 -18.90 -4.81 14.34
N ASP A 115 -18.95 -4.91 15.68
CA ASP A 115 -18.06 -5.77 16.46
C ASP A 115 -18.19 -7.25 16.03
N ARG A 116 -19.41 -7.71 15.69
CA ARG A 116 -19.66 -9.06 15.16
C ARG A 116 -19.12 -9.26 13.74
N SER A 117 -19.30 -8.27 12.86
CA SER A 117 -18.72 -8.33 11.51
C SER A 117 -17.19 -8.42 11.58
N LEU A 118 -16.55 -7.61 12.43
CA LEU A 118 -15.10 -7.63 12.61
C LEU A 118 -14.56 -8.97 13.14
N THR A 119 -15.32 -9.68 13.96
CA THR A 119 -14.91 -10.99 14.50
C THR A 119 -15.11 -12.13 13.50
N THR A 120 -16.04 -12.00 12.56
CA THR A 120 -16.35 -13.01 11.52
C THR A 120 -15.72 -12.69 10.17
N ARG A 121 -15.02 -11.57 10.08
CA ARG A 121 -14.34 -11.06 8.90
C ARG A 121 -13.31 -12.07 8.38
N SER A 122 -13.44 -12.43 7.11
CA SER A 122 -12.39 -13.13 6.37
C SER A 122 -11.57 -12.12 5.59
N ARG A 123 -10.26 -12.06 5.85
CA ARG A 123 -9.37 -11.20 5.06
C ARG A 123 -9.24 -11.78 3.66
N PRO A 124 -9.27 -10.96 2.60
CA PRO A 124 -8.97 -11.45 1.26
C PRO A 124 -7.55 -12.01 1.28
N GLU A 125 -7.37 -13.23 0.78
CA GLU A 125 -6.04 -13.79 0.64
C GLU A 125 -5.27 -12.91 -0.35
N PRO A 126 -4.13 -12.32 0.06
CA PRO A 126 -3.19 -11.81 -0.92
C PRO A 126 -2.86 -12.99 -1.82
N ALA A 127 -2.86 -12.80 -3.15
CA ALA A 127 -2.38 -13.83 -4.06
C ALA A 127 -1.00 -14.30 -3.59
N THR A 128 -0.97 -15.42 -2.88
CA THR A 128 0.21 -15.96 -2.22
C THR A 128 1.09 -16.46 -3.33
N PHE A 129 2.19 -15.75 -3.52
CA PHE A 129 3.23 -16.20 -4.42
C PHE A 129 3.88 -17.41 -3.75
N HIS A 130 3.45 -18.61 -4.12
CA HIS A 130 4.26 -19.80 -3.93
C HIS A 130 5.39 -19.77 -4.97
N PRO A 131 6.66 -19.60 -4.57
CA PRO A 131 7.78 -19.75 -5.49
C PRO A 131 7.91 -21.25 -5.80
N GLY A 132 7.14 -21.75 -6.75
CA GLY A 132 7.16 -23.17 -7.10
C GLY A 132 6.35 -23.58 -8.32
N THR A 133 5.33 -22.81 -8.69
CA THR A 133 4.49 -23.12 -9.87
C THR A 133 4.26 -21.87 -10.71
N ALA A 134 5.34 -21.27 -11.18
CA ALA A 134 5.27 -20.37 -12.32
C ALA A 134 5.18 -21.24 -13.57
N THR A 135 3.99 -21.37 -14.14
CA THR A 135 3.81 -21.85 -15.50
C THR A 135 4.62 -20.95 -16.43
N ALA A 136 5.55 -21.54 -17.17
CA ALA A 136 6.42 -20.81 -18.09
C ALA A 136 5.58 -20.03 -19.11
N GLY A 137 5.73 -18.70 -19.14
CA GLY A 137 5.18 -17.89 -20.23
C GLY A 137 4.74 -16.46 -19.90
N THR A 138 4.67 -16.05 -18.63
CA THR A 138 4.32 -14.65 -18.31
C THR A 138 5.19 -14.10 -17.19
N PRO A 139 5.92 -12.99 -17.39
CA PRO A 139 6.72 -12.40 -16.32
C PRO A 139 5.78 -11.91 -15.21
N THR A 140 5.77 -12.59 -14.08
CA THR A 140 4.96 -12.19 -12.93
C THR A 140 5.56 -10.91 -12.32
N LEU A 141 4.96 -9.77 -12.63
CA LEU A 141 5.40 -8.48 -12.12
C LEU A 141 5.15 -8.41 -10.60
N ARG A 142 6.15 -7.95 -9.84
CA ARG A 142 6.02 -7.78 -8.38
C ARG A 142 5.31 -6.47 -8.06
N ARG A 143 4.48 -6.46 -7.02
CA ARG A 143 3.91 -5.21 -6.45
C ARG A 143 5.03 -4.33 -5.88
N PRO A 144 4.89 -3.00 -5.83
CA PRO A 144 5.92 -2.11 -5.27
C PRO A 144 6.37 -2.50 -3.85
N GLY A 145 5.43 -2.82 -2.96
CA GLY A 145 5.73 -3.33 -1.62
C GLY A 145 6.51 -4.64 -1.63
N GLN A 146 6.20 -5.56 -2.54
CA GLN A 146 6.91 -6.83 -2.70
C GLN A 146 8.33 -6.64 -3.23
N ARG A 147 8.58 -5.62 -4.06
CA ARG A 147 9.94 -5.30 -4.53
C ARG A 147 10.80 -4.80 -3.37
N LEU A 148 10.26 -3.90 -2.55
CA LEU A 148 10.93 -3.45 -1.33
C LEU A 148 11.16 -4.62 -0.37
N ALA A 149 10.15 -5.45 -0.11
CA ALA A 149 10.25 -6.61 0.76
C ALA A 149 11.30 -7.61 0.26
N ALA A 150 11.37 -7.86 -1.05
CA ALA A 150 12.39 -8.72 -1.65
C ALA A 150 13.81 -8.15 -1.49
N ALA A 151 13.98 -6.84 -1.63
CA ALA A 151 15.25 -6.17 -1.38
C ALA A 151 15.65 -6.30 0.11
N LEU A 152 14.75 -5.98 1.03
CA LEU A 152 15.02 -6.05 2.48
C LEU A 152 15.29 -7.49 2.94
N SER A 153 14.53 -8.46 2.44
CA SER A 153 14.76 -9.89 2.68
C SER A 153 16.12 -10.34 2.19
N ARG A 154 16.54 -9.90 1.00
CA ARG A 154 17.87 -10.23 0.48
C ARG A 154 18.96 -9.58 1.32
N MET A 155 18.76 -8.34 1.75
CA MET A 155 19.68 -7.61 2.60
C MET A 155 19.88 -8.31 3.95
N GLN A 156 18.79 -8.70 4.62
CA GLN A 156 18.84 -9.46 5.87
C GLN A 156 19.52 -10.83 5.69
N ARG A 157 19.20 -11.57 4.62
CA ARG A 157 19.86 -12.85 4.33
C ARG A 157 21.34 -12.69 4.03
N GLY A 158 21.73 -11.62 3.34
CA GLY A 158 23.12 -11.31 3.00
C GLY A 158 23.96 -10.84 4.19
N SER A 159 23.35 -10.23 5.21
CA SER A 159 24.05 -9.79 6.43
C SER A 159 24.21 -10.90 7.47
N GLY A 160 23.48 -12.01 7.34
CA GLY A 160 23.50 -13.12 8.30
C GLY A 160 22.73 -12.83 9.61
N LEU A 161 22.14 -11.65 9.74
CA LEU A 161 21.29 -11.29 10.89
C LEU A 161 20.05 -12.18 10.92
N ARG A 162 19.57 -12.52 12.11
CA ARG A 162 18.31 -13.20 12.35
C ARG A 162 17.17 -12.19 12.48
N GLN A 163 15.94 -12.62 12.22
CA GLN A 163 14.77 -11.72 12.28
C GLN A 163 14.51 -11.17 13.69
N TRP A 164 14.78 -11.96 14.73
CA TRP A 164 14.67 -11.50 16.12
C TRP A 164 15.62 -10.35 16.46
N GLU A 165 16.83 -10.29 15.87
CA GLU A 165 17.80 -9.18 16.10
C GLU A 165 17.27 -7.87 15.52
N LEU A 166 16.63 -7.94 14.34
CA LEU A 166 15.91 -6.80 13.75
C LEU A 166 14.72 -6.40 14.61
N ALA A 167 13.97 -7.37 15.14
CA ALA A 167 12.80 -7.14 15.96
C ALA A 167 13.15 -6.41 17.27
N GLU A 168 14.22 -6.86 17.94
CA GLU A 168 14.78 -6.23 19.14
C GLU A 168 15.18 -4.77 18.87
N LYS A 169 15.95 -4.53 17.80
CA LYS A 169 16.38 -3.17 17.42
C LYS A 169 15.21 -2.23 17.11
N MET A 170 14.14 -2.77 16.52
CA MET A 170 12.94 -2.01 16.15
C MET A 170 11.92 -1.85 17.29
N GLY A 171 12.06 -2.62 18.37
CA GLY A 171 11.09 -2.69 19.46
C GLY A 171 9.75 -3.31 19.02
N VAL A 172 9.77 -4.32 18.15
CA VAL A 172 8.58 -5.02 17.65
C VAL A 172 8.70 -6.53 17.83
N HIS A 173 7.60 -7.27 17.64
CA HIS A 173 7.65 -8.74 17.65
C HIS A 173 8.29 -9.31 16.37
N GLU A 174 8.97 -10.46 16.47
CA GLU A 174 9.60 -11.14 15.33
C GLU A 174 8.60 -11.47 14.21
N SER A 175 7.38 -11.88 14.56
CA SER A 175 6.30 -12.12 13.58
C SER A 175 5.97 -10.86 12.76
N TYR A 176 6.12 -9.67 13.33
CA TYR A 176 5.94 -8.41 12.62
C TYR A 176 7.04 -8.20 11.58
N VAL A 177 8.29 -8.53 11.94
CA VAL A 177 9.45 -8.49 11.01
C VAL A 177 9.27 -9.49 9.87
N SER A 178 8.87 -10.72 10.16
CA SER A 178 8.58 -11.73 9.13
C SER A 178 7.55 -11.23 8.10
N ARG A 179 6.48 -10.59 8.56
CA ARG A 179 5.43 -10.05 7.68
C ARG A 179 5.90 -8.85 6.86
N MET A 180 6.79 -8.02 7.41
CA MET A 180 7.45 -6.95 6.67
C MET A 180 8.37 -7.49 5.56
N LEU A 181 9.19 -8.49 5.88
CA LEU A 181 10.17 -9.06 4.94
C LEU A 181 9.52 -9.91 3.84
N SER A 182 8.38 -10.54 4.10
CA SER A 182 7.57 -11.25 3.10
C SER A 182 6.73 -10.31 2.22
N GLY A 183 6.57 -9.04 2.62
CA GLY A 183 5.72 -8.08 1.91
C GLY A 183 4.23 -8.21 2.24
N GLU A 184 3.87 -9.02 3.24
CA GLU A 184 2.52 -9.05 3.83
C GLU A 184 2.19 -7.74 4.56
N ARG A 185 3.21 -7.00 5.02
CA ARG A 185 3.04 -5.76 5.76
C ARG A 185 3.91 -4.64 5.19
N PHE A 186 3.32 -3.45 5.08
CA PHE A 186 4.04 -2.26 4.69
C PHE A 186 5.16 -1.91 5.68
N VAL A 187 6.33 -1.57 5.16
CA VAL A 187 7.51 -1.21 5.94
C VAL A 187 7.64 0.31 6.00
N SER A 188 7.56 0.87 7.21
CA SER A 188 7.77 2.31 7.40
C SER A 188 9.20 2.72 7.03
N TRP A 189 9.42 3.97 6.59
CA TRP A 189 10.77 4.46 6.28
C TRP A 189 11.74 4.32 7.46
N LYS A 190 11.24 4.54 8.69
CA LYS A 190 12.01 4.34 9.92
C LYS A 190 12.58 2.92 9.98
N TYR A 191 11.76 1.91 9.70
CA TYR A 191 12.20 0.51 9.73
C TYR A 191 13.09 0.14 8.55
N VAL A 192 12.85 0.70 7.35
CA VAL A 192 13.77 0.54 6.21
C VAL A 192 15.17 1.01 6.59
N LYS A 193 15.31 2.22 7.17
CA LYS A 193 16.61 2.73 7.63
C LYS A 193 17.29 1.82 8.65
N ILE A 194 16.55 1.35 9.66
CA ILE A 194 17.10 0.44 10.68
C ILE A 194 17.62 -0.85 10.03
N ILE A 195 16.89 -1.45 9.09
CA ILE A 195 17.33 -2.66 8.38
C ILE A 195 18.61 -2.37 7.59
N CYS A 196 18.63 -1.28 6.83
CA CYS A 196 19.80 -0.88 6.04
C CYS A 196 21.04 -0.67 6.91
N GLU A 197 20.91 0.11 7.99
CA GLU A 197 21.98 0.39 8.93
C GLU A 197 22.52 -0.89 9.59
N MET A 198 21.63 -1.76 10.07
CA MET A 198 22.02 -3.04 10.67
C MET A 198 22.72 -3.97 9.67
N CYS A 199 22.34 -3.92 8.40
CA CYS A 199 22.95 -4.73 7.34
C CYS A 199 24.15 -4.05 6.66
N GLY A 200 24.60 -2.89 7.16
CA GLY A 200 25.72 -2.14 6.59
C GLY A 200 25.48 -1.61 5.17
N GLN A 201 24.22 -1.34 4.81
CA GLN A 201 23.83 -0.80 3.50
C GLN A 201 23.40 0.66 3.62
N ASP A 202 23.63 1.44 2.57
CA ASP A 202 23.12 2.80 2.47
C ASP A 202 21.58 2.81 2.33
N PRO A 203 20.83 3.44 3.26
CA PRO A 203 19.38 3.59 3.14
C PRO A 203 18.96 4.36 1.88
N GLY A 204 19.78 5.30 1.40
CA GLY A 204 19.49 6.12 0.22
C GLY A 204 19.14 5.28 -1.01
N ARG A 205 19.84 4.16 -1.20
CA ARG A 205 19.58 3.20 -2.28
C ARG A 205 18.18 2.60 -2.27
N MET A 206 17.57 2.44 -1.10
CA MET A 206 16.24 1.83 -0.96
C MET A 206 15.12 2.89 -0.97
N LYS A 207 15.46 4.17 -0.87
CA LYS A 207 14.48 5.26 -0.78
C LYS A 207 13.52 5.28 -1.98
N PRO A 208 13.96 5.17 -3.25
CA PRO A 208 13.03 5.18 -4.38
C PRO A 208 12.09 3.96 -4.40
N LEU A 209 12.55 2.79 -3.97
CA LEU A 209 11.69 1.62 -3.84
C LEU A 209 10.64 1.79 -2.74
N TRP A 210 11.05 2.36 -1.60
CA TRP A 210 10.13 2.65 -0.50
C TRP A 210 9.08 3.70 -0.88
N GLU A 211 9.46 4.78 -1.54
CA GLU A 211 8.52 5.81 -2.01
C GLU A 211 7.51 5.23 -3.01
N ALA A 212 7.99 4.39 -3.93
CA ALA A 212 7.11 3.67 -4.86
C ALA A 212 6.14 2.71 -4.14
N ALA A 213 6.58 2.07 -3.04
CA ALA A 213 5.74 1.21 -2.21
C ALA A 213 4.74 2.00 -1.36
N ALA A 214 5.09 3.20 -0.91
CA ALA A 214 4.25 4.05 -0.08
C ALA A 214 3.13 4.74 -0.86
N GLY A 215 3.18 4.73 -2.20
CA GLY A 215 2.26 5.49 -3.04
C GLY A 215 2.36 7.01 -2.86
N GLY A 216 3.42 7.48 -2.19
CA GLY A 216 3.60 8.88 -1.82
C GLY A 216 4.18 9.73 -2.94
N GLN A 217 4.11 11.05 -2.76
CA GLN A 217 4.80 12.02 -3.61
C GLN A 217 6.30 11.73 -3.55
N ARG A 218 6.89 11.44 -4.71
CA ARG A 218 8.33 11.17 -4.88
C ARG A 218 9.09 12.39 -4.37
N SER A 219 10.19 12.17 -3.63
CA SER A 219 11.05 13.29 -3.21
C SER A 219 11.42 14.12 -4.44
N ASP A 220 11.27 15.45 -4.36
CA ASP A 220 11.91 16.36 -5.31
C ASP A 220 13.41 16.31 -5.03
N THR A 221 14.06 15.32 -5.61
CA THR A 221 15.50 15.22 -5.66
C THR A 221 16.01 16.19 -6.73
N ASP A 222 17.10 16.90 -6.41
CA ASP A 222 17.76 17.88 -7.28
C ASP A 222 18.33 17.24 -8.57
N ASP A 223 18.58 15.92 -8.58
CA ASP A 223 18.98 15.14 -9.76
C ASP A 223 17.98 14.00 -10.09
N PRO A 224 16.99 14.26 -10.97
CA PRO A 224 16.04 13.25 -11.43
C PRO A 224 16.69 12.04 -12.13
N GLY A 225 17.87 12.22 -12.73
CA GLY A 225 18.61 11.15 -13.39
C GLY A 225 19.23 10.18 -12.39
N GLU A 226 19.84 10.69 -11.33
CA GLU A 226 20.31 9.88 -10.20
C GLU A 226 19.16 9.14 -9.51
N TYR A 227 18.01 9.79 -9.33
CA TYR A 227 16.84 9.13 -8.74
C TYR A 227 16.36 7.93 -9.58
N LEU A 228 16.23 8.10 -10.91
CA LEU A 228 15.88 6.99 -11.80
C LEU A 228 16.91 5.86 -11.71
N ARG A 229 18.20 6.19 -11.74
CA ARG A 229 19.28 5.22 -11.65
C ARG A 229 19.23 4.44 -10.33
N THR A 230 19.04 5.14 -9.22
CA THR A 230 18.90 4.53 -7.89
C THR A 230 17.68 3.62 -7.81
N TYR A 231 16.57 4.01 -8.44
CA TYR A 231 15.39 3.15 -8.56
C TYR A 231 15.69 1.84 -9.33
N LEU A 232 16.36 1.93 -10.48
CA LEU A 232 16.74 0.76 -11.28
C LEU A 232 17.75 -0.14 -10.56
N GLN A 233 18.73 0.43 -9.88
CA GLN A 233 19.67 -0.31 -9.02
C GLN A 233 18.93 -1.03 -7.89
N GLY A 234 17.95 -0.38 -7.26
CA GLY A 234 17.09 -1.01 -6.27
C GLY A 234 16.33 -2.20 -6.84
N LEU A 235 15.76 -2.07 -8.04
CA LEU A 235 15.08 -3.18 -8.73
C LEU A 235 16.04 -4.33 -9.05
N HIS A 236 17.23 -4.02 -9.56
CA HIS A 236 18.28 -4.99 -9.85
C HIS A 236 18.63 -5.78 -8.60
N TYR A 237 18.87 -5.09 -7.48
CA TYR A 237 19.13 -5.70 -6.18
C TYR A 237 17.97 -6.56 -5.68
N ALA A 238 16.73 -6.07 -5.76
CA ALA A 238 15.52 -6.80 -5.37
C ALA A 238 15.32 -8.09 -6.18
N HIS A 239 15.70 -8.07 -7.45
CA HIS A 239 15.67 -9.23 -8.34
C HIS A 239 16.85 -10.19 -8.12
N GLY A 240 17.85 -9.78 -7.33
CA GLY A 240 18.98 -10.60 -6.95
C GLY A 240 20.25 -10.35 -7.71
N SER A 241 20.37 -9.14 -8.25
CA SER A 241 21.51 -8.69 -9.03
C SER A 241 21.86 -9.66 -10.15
N PRO A 242 20.89 -9.99 -11.03
CA PRO A 242 21.15 -10.86 -12.17
C PRO A 242 22.33 -10.34 -13.00
N THR A 243 23.10 -11.26 -13.57
CA THR A 243 24.20 -10.88 -14.47
C THR A 243 23.62 -10.19 -15.72
N PRO A 244 24.41 -9.35 -16.41
CA PRO A 244 23.99 -8.76 -17.68
C PRO A 244 23.48 -9.81 -18.67
N GLU A 245 24.15 -10.97 -18.77
CA GLU A 245 23.75 -12.10 -19.62
C GLU A 245 22.32 -12.59 -19.31
N THR A 246 21.99 -12.78 -18.03
CA THR A 246 20.63 -13.20 -17.63
C THR A 246 19.56 -12.18 -18.02
N ILE A 247 19.88 -10.88 -17.94
CA ILE A 247 18.97 -9.81 -18.37
C ILE A 247 18.83 -9.82 -19.90
N LEU A 248 19.93 -10.01 -20.64
CA LEU A 248 19.92 -10.11 -22.10
C LEU A 248 19.06 -11.28 -22.57
N ASP A 249 19.20 -12.45 -21.97
CA ASP A 249 18.37 -13.63 -22.27
C ASP A 249 16.88 -13.34 -22.02
N THR A 250 16.57 -12.75 -20.85
CA THR A 250 15.20 -12.38 -20.45
C THR A 250 14.58 -11.34 -21.40
N THR A 251 15.39 -10.46 -21.97
CA THR A 251 14.96 -9.43 -22.91
C THR A 251 15.06 -9.87 -24.37
N HIS A 252 15.43 -11.13 -24.64
CA HIS A 252 15.69 -11.66 -25.97
C HIS A 252 16.67 -10.80 -26.79
N HIS A 253 17.71 -10.27 -26.13
CA HIS A 253 18.74 -9.40 -26.70
C HIS A 253 18.22 -8.14 -27.40
N VAL A 254 17.01 -7.69 -27.03
CA VAL A 254 16.44 -6.44 -27.56
C VAL A 254 17.21 -5.20 -27.06
N ILE A 255 17.84 -5.30 -25.90
CA ILE A 255 18.76 -4.29 -25.35
C ILE A 255 20.18 -4.87 -25.26
N THR A 256 21.20 -4.03 -25.16
CA THR A 256 22.60 -4.44 -25.08
C THR A 256 23.16 -4.41 -23.65
N ALA A 257 24.33 -5.04 -23.43
CA ALA A 257 25.03 -4.94 -22.14
C ALA A 257 25.42 -3.48 -21.81
N GLU A 258 25.79 -2.71 -22.83
CA GLU A 258 26.09 -1.28 -22.69
C GLU A 258 24.84 -0.49 -22.27
N ASP A 259 23.68 -0.82 -22.82
CA ASP A 259 22.41 -0.19 -22.41
C ASP A 259 22.07 -0.46 -20.94
N ILE A 260 22.33 -1.70 -20.47
CA ILE A 260 22.12 -2.08 -19.07
C ILE A 260 23.08 -1.31 -18.15
N ASP A 261 24.37 -1.28 -18.50
CA ASP A 261 25.40 -0.56 -17.73
C ASP A 261 25.08 0.94 -17.67
N ARG A 262 24.73 1.54 -18.81
CA ARG A 262 24.32 2.94 -18.89
C ARG A 262 23.08 3.24 -18.05
N ALA A 263 22.09 2.34 -18.05
CA ALA A 263 20.88 2.50 -17.24
C ALA A 263 21.15 2.42 -15.73
N LEU A 264 22.05 1.53 -15.31
CA LEU A 264 22.35 1.27 -13.89
C LEU A 264 23.45 2.16 -13.31
N HIS A 265 24.39 2.62 -14.13
CA HIS A 265 25.62 3.29 -13.67
C HIS A 265 25.86 4.63 -14.38
N GLY A 266 25.21 4.88 -15.51
CA GLY A 266 25.48 6.06 -16.34
C GLY A 266 26.75 5.88 -17.19
N PRO A 267 27.20 6.94 -17.90
CA PRO A 267 26.62 8.28 -17.93
C PRO A 267 25.32 8.36 -18.75
N GLY A 268 24.51 9.39 -18.49
CA GLY A 268 23.31 9.69 -19.26
C GLY A 268 22.07 8.86 -18.88
N ILE A 269 21.00 9.09 -19.63
CA ILE A 269 19.70 8.43 -19.50
C ILE A 269 19.40 7.72 -20.83
N PRO A 270 19.30 6.38 -20.84
CA PRO A 270 18.94 5.64 -22.05
C PRO A 270 17.54 6.00 -22.57
N GLU A 271 17.32 5.67 -23.85
CA GLU A 271 16.01 5.77 -24.49
C GLU A 271 14.94 4.98 -23.74
N TRP A 272 13.68 5.41 -23.83
CA TRP A 272 12.57 4.79 -23.10
C TRP A 272 12.47 3.28 -23.32
N HIS A 273 12.65 2.83 -24.56
CA HIS A 273 12.55 1.42 -24.89
C HIS A 273 13.51 0.55 -24.07
N VAL A 274 14.73 1.04 -23.83
CA VAL A 274 15.72 0.37 -22.97
C VAL A 274 15.21 0.27 -21.54
N ILE A 275 14.74 1.39 -20.99
CA ILE A 275 14.25 1.48 -19.60
C ILE A 275 13.01 0.61 -19.39
N GLU A 276 12.12 0.55 -20.37
CA GLU A 276 10.94 -0.30 -20.37
C GLU A 276 11.32 -1.79 -20.32
N ARG A 277 12.20 -2.23 -21.21
CA ARG A 277 12.65 -3.63 -21.27
C ARG A 277 13.37 -4.05 -20.00
N LEU A 278 14.28 -3.20 -19.50
CA LEU A 278 14.98 -3.44 -18.24
C LEU A 278 14.01 -3.49 -17.05
N THR A 279 13.06 -2.57 -16.96
CA THR A 279 12.04 -2.54 -15.90
C THR A 279 11.23 -3.83 -15.86
N LEU A 280 10.78 -4.31 -17.03
CA LEU A 280 10.00 -5.54 -17.15
C LEU A 280 10.84 -6.77 -16.79
N ALA A 281 12.09 -6.84 -17.26
CA ALA A 281 13.03 -7.91 -16.91
C ALA A 281 13.28 -7.98 -15.39
N LEU A 282 13.29 -6.83 -14.71
CA LEU A 282 13.41 -6.73 -13.25
C LEU A 282 12.07 -6.84 -12.50
N GLN A 283 11.03 -7.39 -13.16
CA GLN A 283 9.69 -7.66 -12.61
C GLN A 283 9.00 -6.41 -12.03
N SER A 284 9.18 -5.26 -12.68
CA SER A 284 8.61 -3.98 -12.27
C SER A 284 7.53 -3.47 -13.23
N LEU A 285 6.72 -2.52 -12.76
CA LEU A 285 5.61 -1.91 -13.51
C LEU A 285 6.11 -0.66 -14.22
N THR A 286 5.87 -0.58 -15.52
CA THR A 286 6.27 0.57 -16.36
C THR A 286 5.50 1.84 -16.02
N THR A 287 4.31 1.73 -15.40
CA THR A 287 3.52 2.87 -14.90
C THR A 287 4.25 3.68 -13.83
N ILE A 288 5.16 3.06 -13.08
CA ILE A 288 5.99 3.73 -12.07
C ILE A 288 7.24 4.33 -12.72
N THR A 289 7.90 3.59 -13.61
CA THR A 289 9.17 4.02 -14.22
C THR A 289 9.00 5.09 -15.30
N ARG A 290 7.90 5.06 -16.08
CA ARG A 290 7.67 6.03 -17.18
C ARG A 290 7.70 7.49 -16.73
N PRO A 291 7.01 7.88 -15.63
CA PRO A 291 7.13 9.24 -15.10
C PRO A 291 8.55 9.59 -14.61
N LEU A 292 9.29 8.63 -14.03
CA LEU A 292 10.66 8.85 -13.56
C LEU A 292 11.61 9.12 -14.73
N TRP A 293 11.52 8.30 -15.78
CA TRP A 293 12.28 8.48 -17.00
C TRP A 293 12.02 9.82 -17.67
N ARG A 294 10.75 10.24 -17.79
CA ARG A 294 10.42 11.55 -18.38
C ARG A 294 11.06 12.70 -17.62
N ARG A 295 10.99 12.68 -16.28
CA ARG A 295 11.62 13.71 -15.43
C ARG A 295 13.14 13.75 -15.64
N ALA A 296 13.78 12.58 -15.68
CA ALA A 296 15.22 12.45 -15.92
C ALA A 296 15.64 12.95 -17.31
N GLN A 297 14.88 12.58 -18.35
CA GLN A 297 15.12 13.00 -19.73
C GLN A 297 15.01 14.52 -19.87
N THR A 298 13.92 15.10 -19.36
CA THR A 298 13.72 16.56 -19.37
C THR A 298 14.87 17.27 -18.64
N ALA A 299 15.29 16.81 -17.46
CA ALA A 299 16.40 17.42 -16.74
C ALA A 299 17.72 17.37 -17.54
N ALA A 300 18.03 16.23 -18.18
CA ALA A 300 19.23 16.08 -18.99
C ALA A 300 19.26 17.01 -20.22
N GLU A 301 18.12 17.22 -20.88
CA GLU A 301 17.99 18.15 -22.01
C GLU A 301 18.28 19.61 -21.58
N HIS A 302 17.82 20.00 -20.39
CA HIS A 302 18.03 21.36 -19.87
C HIS A 302 19.50 21.61 -19.48
N SER A 303 20.18 20.59 -18.94
CA SER A 303 21.60 20.66 -18.60
C SER A 303 22.53 20.70 -19.83
N THR A 304 22.08 20.23 -20.99
CA THR A 304 22.87 20.24 -22.23
C THR A 304 22.75 21.57 -22.98
N THR A 305 21.75 22.39 -22.64
CA THR A 305 21.43 23.66 -23.32
C THR A 305 21.94 24.90 -22.55
N SER A 306 22.43 24.72 -21.33
CA SER A 306 23.03 25.78 -20.48
C SER A 306 24.55 25.77 -20.59
#